data_AF-A0A517DS36-F1
#
_entry.id   AF-A0A517DS36-F1
#
_cell.length_a   1.000
_cell.length_b   1.000
_cell.length_c   1.000
_cell.angle_alpha   90.00
_cell.angle_beta   90.00
_cell.angle_gamma   90.00
#
_symmetry.space_group_name_H-M   'P 1'
#
loop_
_entity.id
_entity.type
_entity.pdbx_description
1 polymer ?
#
loop_
_entity_poly.entity_id
_entity_poly.type
_entity_poly.pdbx_seq_one_letter_code
_entity_poly.pdbx_strand_id
1 'polypeptide(L)'
;MYKLIIGNVRVTVNDDSIKREQAAAYAKQAISAAGQQGKLLSHVVLSAGPDGIEVDSTEKAGCRMIRKNIKQSMFDGIMDAAREKLYPTGTFSQKELWFDGQTGQEWRGLEVDEARTEVLTKLEEWIKSASPNT
;
A
#
# COMPACT_ATOMS: atom_id res chain seq x y z
N MET A 1 2.54 36.87 7.03
CA MET A 1 2.21 35.49 7.43
C MET A 1 1.08 34.97 6.54
N TYR A 2 1.22 33.77 5.97
CA TYR A 2 0.14 33.14 5.19
C TYR A 2 0.06 31.62 5.41
N LYS A 3 -1.09 31.05 5.08
CA LYS A 3 -1.37 29.61 5.21
C LYS A 3 -1.65 29.00 3.86
N LEU A 4 -1.24 27.75 3.67
CA LEU A 4 -1.54 26.95 2.48
C LEU A 4 -1.76 25.48 2.87
N ILE A 5 -2.40 24.72 1.98
CA ILE A 5 -2.68 23.30 2.20
C ILE A 5 -2.05 22.53 1.04
N ILE A 6 -1.27 21.49 1.37
CA ILE A 6 -0.69 20.58 0.38
C ILE A 6 -1.17 19.17 0.72
N GLY A 7 -2.08 18.65 -0.11
CA GLY A 7 -2.76 17.38 0.17
C GLY A 7 -3.54 17.45 1.49
N ASN A 8 -3.18 16.58 2.45
CA ASN A 8 -3.79 16.50 3.77
C ASN A 8 -3.01 17.25 4.87
N VAL A 9 -1.97 18.01 4.50
CA VAL A 9 -1.05 18.67 5.43
C VAL A 9 -1.29 20.17 5.41
N ARG A 10 -1.50 20.75 6.59
CA ARG A 10 -1.57 22.21 6.76
C ARG A 10 -0.15 22.78 6.72
N VAL A 11 0.04 23.93 6.09
CA VAL A 11 1.33 24.61 6.04
C VAL A 11 1.14 26.06 6.50
N THR A 12 1.89 26.48 7.51
CA THR A 12 1.91 27.87 8.00
C THR A 12 3.26 28.48 7.66
N VAL A 13 3.25 29.64 7.00
CA VAL A 13 4.45 30.40 6.68
C VAL A 13 4.45 31.64 7.57
N ASN A 14 5.41 31.71 8.48
CA ASN A 14 5.51 32.78 9.47
C ASN A 14 6.14 34.05 8.89
N ASP A 15 6.88 33.94 7.80
CA ASP A 15 7.61 35.05 7.19
C ASP A 15 7.12 35.35 5.75
N ASP A 16 6.81 36.62 5.47
CA ASP A 16 6.33 37.06 4.14
C ASP A 16 7.45 37.20 3.10
N SER A 17 8.72 37.15 3.52
CA SER A 17 9.86 37.08 2.60
C SER A 17 9.93 35.75 1.83
N ILE A 18 9.28 34.70 2.35
CA ILE A 18 9.24 33.38 1.72
C ILE A 18 8.17 33.36 0.63
N LYS A 19 8.60 33.27 -0.63
CA LYS A 19 7.69 33.14 -1.77
C LYS A 19 6.87 31.85 -1.69
N ARG A 20 5.61 31.90 -2.14
CA ARG A 20 4.68 30.74 -2.15
C ARG A 20 5.27 29.50 -2.81
N GLU A 21 5.99 29.66 -3.92
CA GLU A 21 6.61 28.55 -4.65
C GLU A 21 7.72 27.89 -3.84
N GLN A 22 8.56 28.69 -3.16
CA GLN A 22 9.60 28.19 -2.26
C GLN A 22 8.97 27.48 -1.07
N ALA A 23 7.98 28.10 -0.42
CA ALA A 23 7.25 27.47 0.68
C ALA A 23 6.63 26.12 0.28
N ALA A 24 6.05 26.04 -0.92
CA ALA A 24 5.47 24.81 -1.44
C ALA A 24 6.54 23.73 -1.71
N ALA A 25 7.72 24.11 -2.23
CA ALA A 25 8.82 23.19 -2.48
C ALA A 25 9.37 22.60 -1.17
N TYR A 26 9.68 23.44 -0.18
CA TYR A 26 10.19 23.00 1.12
C TYR A 26 9.16 22.16 1.89
N ALA A 27 7.88 22.54 1.86
CA ALA A 27 6.83 21.74 2.48
C ALA A 27 6.68 20.37 1.81
N LYS A 28 6.74 20.28 0.46
CA LYS A 28 6.71 18.99 -0.26
C LYS A 28 7.91 18.11 0.09
N GLN A 29 9.10 18.70 0.18
CA GLN A 29 10.31 17.98 0.57
C GLN A 29 10.20 17.41 1.98
N ALA A 30 9.70 18.19 2.93
CA ALA A 30 9.48 17.75 4.31
C ALA A 30 8.43 16.62 4.40
N ILE A 31 7.33 16.74 3.65
CA ILE A 31 6.30 15.69 3.57
C ILE A 31 6.87 14.40 2.96
N SER A 32 7.68 14.50 1.91
CA SER A 32 8.31 13.34 1.27
C SER A 32 9.34 12.67 2.19
N ALA A 33 10.19 13.44 2.86
CA ALA A 33 11.17 12.93 3.83
C ALA A 33 10.50 12.23 5.02
N ALA A 34 9.43 12.82 5.56
CA ALA A 34 8.62 12.17 6.60
C ALA A 34 7.97 10.87 6.08
N GLY A 35 7.45 10.89 4.84
CA GLY A 35 6.88 9.71 4.19
C GLY A 35 7.87 8.55 4.01
N GLN A 36 9.13 8.83 3.68
CA GLN A 36 10.18 7.81 3.59
C GLN A 36 10.47 7.13 4.94
N GLN A 37 10.29 7.85 6.04
CA GLN A 37 10.40 7.32 7.40
C GLN A 37 9.07 6.69 7.89
N GLY A 38 8.03 6.69 7.05
CA GLY A 38 6.68 6.23 7.38
C GLY A 38 5.93 7.16 8.34
N LYS A 39 6.38 8.40 8.51
CA LYS A 39 5.70 9.39 9.34
C LYS A 39 4.71 10.17 8.47
N LEU A 40 3.51 10.41 9.01
CA LEU A 40 2.52 11.26 8.36
C LEU A 40 2.49 12.60 9.08
N LEU A 41 2.72 13.69 8.36
CA LEU A 41 2.65 15.03 8.91
C LEU A 41 1.20 15.53 8.91
N SER A 42 0.84 16.31 9.92
CA SER A 42 -0.44 17.03 9.99
C SER A 42 -0.26 18.52 9.73
N HIS A 43 0.89 19.06 10.13
CA HIS A 43 1.20 20.48 10.04
C HIS A 43 2.70 20.69 9.79
N VAL A 44 3.02 21.66 8.94
CA VAL A 44 4.39 22.13 8.66
C VAL A 44 4.43 23.63 8.87
N VAL A 45 5.43 24.11 9.60
CA VAL A 45 5.69 25.53 9.86
C VAL A 45 6.99 25.90 9.19
N LEU A 46 6.97 26.99 8.41
CA LEU A 46 8.13 27.54 7.72
C LEU A 46 8.45 28.92 8.28
N SER A 47 9.70 29.12 8.69
CA SER A 47 10.25 30.38 9.20
C SER A 47 11.56 30.72 8.50
N ALA A 48 11.87 32.02 8.38
CA ALA A 48 13.20 32.43 7.94
C ALA A 48 14.13 32.44 9.16
N GLY A 49 15.14 31.56 9.14
CA GLY A 49 16.22 31.51 10.12
C GLY A 49 17.49 32.20 9.62
N PRO A 50 18.51 32.32 10.47
CA PRO A 50 19.77 32.99 10.14
C PRO A 50 20.56 32.31 9.01
N ASP A 51 20.37 31.00 8.79
CA ASP A 51 21.05 30.20 7.77
C ASP A 51 20.15 29.75 6.60
N GLY A 52 18.87 30.15 6.58
CA GLY A 52 17.91 29.75 5.54
C GLY A 52 16.50 29.47 6.08
N ILE A 53 15.66 28.82 5.27
CA ILE A 53 14.29 28.47 5.67
C ILE A 53 14.33 27.29 6.66
N GLU A 54 13.88 27.54 7.87
CA GLU A 54 13.69 26.52 8.90
C GLU A 54 12.33 25.85 8.73
N VAL A 55 12.30 24.52 8.86
CA VAL A 55 11.10 23.71 8.71
C VAL A 55 10.83 22.98 10.01
N ASP A 56 9.76 23.36 10.70
CA ASP A 56 9.23 22.62 11.85
C ASP A 56 8.02 21.80 11.41
N SER A 57 7.92 20.55 11.88
CA SER A 57 6.92 19.60 11.40
C SER A 57 6.22 18.89 12.55
N THR A 58 4.89 18.95 12.55
CA THR A 58 4.06 18.24 13.53
C THR A 58 3.53 16.94 12.91
N GLU A 59 3.93 15.82 13.48
CA GLU A 59 3.43 14.50 13.12
C GLU A 59 1.93 14.35 13.47
N LYS A 60 1.20 13.63 12.62
CA LYS A 60 -0.21 13.30 12.85
C LYS A 60 -0.30 12.20 13.89
N ALA A 61 -0.60 12.58 15.13
CA ALA A 61 -0.88 11.62 16.20
C ALA A 61 -2.06 10.71 15.81
N GLY A 62 -1.92 9.40 16.03
CA GLY A 62 -2.98 8.41 15.83
C GLY A 62 -3.03 7.77 14.43
N CYS A 63 -2.18 8.17 13.47
CA CYS A 63 -2.07 7.42 12.22
C CYS A 63 -1.09 6.26 12.39
N ARG A 64 -1.55 5.17 13.01
CA ARG A 64 -0.89 3.86 12.80
C ARG A 64 -0.92 3.62 11.31
N MET A 65 0.23 3.71 10.64
CA MET A 65 0.38 2.97 9.39
C MET A 65 -0.09 1.55 9.71
N ILE A 66 -1.13 1.08 9.02
CA ILE A 66 -1.52 -0.32 9.06
C ILE A 66 -0.39 -1.06 8.34
N ARG A 67 0.74 -1.24 9.04
CA ARG A 67 1.81 -2.10 8.58
C ARG A 67 1.28 -3.51 8.76
N LYS A 68 1.04 -4.20 7.64
CA LYS A 68 0.80 -5.64 7.65
C LYS A 68 1.95 -6.28 8.45
N ASN A 69 1.62 -7.16 9.36
CA ASN A 69 2.66 -7.99 9.96
C ASN A 69 3.23 -8.93 8.88
N ILE A 70 4.44 -9.46 9.10
CA ILE A 70 5.10 -10.32 8.10
C ILE A 70 4.26 -11.54 7.73
N LYS A 71 3.50 -12.10 8.70
CA LYS A 71 2.62 -13.25 8.46
C LYS A 71 1.47 -12.88 7.50
N GLN A 72 0.82 -11.75 7.71
CA GLN A 72 -0.22 -11.24 6.80
C GLN A 72 0.34 -11.02 5.40
N SER A 73 1.52 -10.41 5.29
CA SER A 73 2.17 -10.22 4.00
C SER A 73 2.49 -11.54 3.29
N MET A 74 2.91 -12.56 4.04
CA MET A 74 3.15 -13.90 3.50
C MET A 74 1.86 -14.58 3.04
N PHE A 75 0.78 -14.49 3.83
CA PHE A 75 -0.51 -15.06 3.47
C PHE A 75 -1.11 -14.41 2.23
N ASP A 76 -1.00 -13.09 2.11
CA ASP A 76 -1.43 -12.38 0.89
C ASP A 76 -0.63 -12.89 -0.33
N GLY A 77 0.69 -13.06 -0.20
CA GLY A 77 1.52 -13.61 -1.27
C GLY A 77 1.17 -15.05 -1.66
N ILE A 78 0.79 -15.90 -0.69
CA ILE A 78 0.30 -17.26 -0.97
C ILE A 78 -1.02 -17.21 -1.77
N MET A 79 -1.95 -16.33 -1.37
CA MET A 79 -3.23 -16.17 -2.06
C MET A 79 -3.03 -15.66 -3.49
N ASP A 80 -2.13 -14.69 -3.69
CA ASP A 80 -1.82 -14.16 -5.02
C ASP A 80 -1.19 -15.23 -5.92
N ALA A 81 -0.22 -16.00 -5.40
CA ALA A 81 0.39 -17.10 -6.13
C ALA A 81 -0.61 -18.21 -6.50
N ALA A 82 -1.52 -18.55 -5.58
CA ALA A 82 -2.59 -19.52 -5.84
C ALA A 82 -3.53 -19.04 -6.95
N ARG A 83 -3.93 -17.75 -6.92
CA ARG A 83 -4.78 -17.16 -7.97
C ARG A 83 -4.08 -17.13 -9.32
N GLU A 84 -2.82 -16.76 -9.37
CA GLU A 84 -2.04 -16.77 -10.62
C GLU A 84 -1.95 -18.19 -11.20
N LYS A 85 -1.73 -19.19 -10.35
CA LYS A 85 -1.63 -20.58 -10.77
C LYS A 85 -2.96 -21.14 -11.28
N LEU A 86 -4.06 -20.82 -10.61
CA LEU A 86 -5.39 -21.35 -10.93
C LEU A 86 -6.07 -20.55 -12.05
N TYR A 87 -5.78 -19.25 -12.20
CA TYR A 87 -6.34 -18.38 -13.23
C TYR A 87 -5.23 -17.74 -14.06
N PRO A 88 -4.55 -18.52 -14.92
CA PRO A 88 -3.50 -17.99 -15.78
C PRO A 88 -4.07 -16.97 -16.77
N THR A 89 -3.43 -15.80 -16.85
CA THR A 89 -3.90 -14.64 -17.65
C THR A 89 -3.30 -14.58 -19.05
N GLY A 90 -2.35 -15.45 -19.39
CA GLY A 90 -1.67 -15.47 -20.68
C GLY A 90 -2.60 -15.78 -21.86
N THR A 91 -2.31 -15.19 -23.02
CA THR A 91 -3.09 -15.38 -24.26
C THR A 91 -3.11 -16.84 -24.74
N PHE A 92 -2.05 -17.61 -24.43
CA PHE A 92 -1.94 -19.03 -24.78
C PHE A 92 -2.36 -19.96 -23.63
N SER A 93 -2.92 -19.42 -22.55
CA SER A 93 -3.32 -20.21 -21.40
C SER A 93 -4.64 -20.93 -21.69
N GLN A 94 -4.64 -22.26 -21.56
CA GLN A 94 -5.86 -23.06 -21.65
C GLN A 94 -6.65 -22.92 -20.35
N LYS A 95 -7.38 -21.81 -20.21
CA LYS A 95 -8.11 -21.45 -19.00
C LYS A 95 -9.12 -22.51 -18.60
N GLU A 96 -9.70 -23.24 -19.54
CA GLU A 96 -10.72 -24.24 -19.22
C GLU A 96 -10.15 -25.64 -18.99
N LEU A 97 -8.83 -25.87 -19.13
CA LEU A 97 -8.22 -27.20 -18.96
C LEU A 97 -7.47 -27.26 -17.62
N TRP A 98 -7.63 -28.38 -16.91
CA TRP A 98 -6.69 -28.83 -15.89
C TRP A 98 -6.09 -30.16 -16.31
N PHE A 99 -4.76 -30.28 -16.23
CA PHE A 99 -4.03 -31.50 -16.53
C PHE A 99 -3.26 -31.95 -15.31
N ASP A 100 -3.51 -33.17 -14.86
CA ASP A 100 -2.71 -33.83 -13.84
C ASP A 100 -1.56 -34.61 -14.50
N GLY A 101 -0.33 -34.11 -14.32
CA GLY A 101 0.87 -34.75 -14.86
C GLY A 101 1.24 -36.08 -14.20
N GLN A 102 0.66 -36.43 -13.03
CA GLN A 102 0.93 -37.71 -12.38
C GLN A 102 0.06 -38.83 -12.93
N THR A 103 -1.24 -38.56 -13.11
CA THR A 103 -2.21 -39.56 -13.61
C THR A 103 -2.43 -39.49 -15.11
N GLY A 104 -2.02 -38.39 -15.75
CA GLY A 104 -2.35 -38.08 -17.15
C GLY A 104 -3.81 -37.65 -17.34
N GLN A 105 -4.55 -37.42 -16.26
CA GLN A 105 -5.96 -37.07 -16.32
C GLN A 105 -6.17 -35.61 -16.73
N GLU A 106 -7.22 -35.39 -17.52
CA GLU A 106 -7.65 -34.07 -17.96
C GLU A 106 -9.08 -33.79 -17.52
N TRP A 107 -9.31 -32.57 -17.01
CA TRP A 107 -10.63 -32.02 -16.73
C TRP A 107 -10.83 -30.75 -17.52
N ARG A 108 -12.07 -30.48 -17.94
CA ARG A 108 -12.38 -29.34 -18.80
C ARG A 108 -13.65 -28.60 -18.37
N GLY A 109 -13.71 -27.31 -18.69
CA GLY A 109 -14.91 -26.49 -18.57
C GLY A 109 -15.35 -26.25 -17.13
N LEU A 110 -16.66 -26.36 -16.87
CA LEU A 110 -17.27 -25.95 -15.60
C LEU A 110 -16.70 -26.68 -14.38
N GLU A 111 -16.39 -27.97 -14.50
CA GLU A 111 -15.83 -28.77 -13.41
C GLU A 111 -14.50 -28.18 -12.90
N VAL A 112 -13.67 -27.69 -13.82
CA VAL A 112 -12.39 -27.05 -13.48
C VAL A 112 -12.62 -25.73 -12.75
N ASP A 113 -13.58 -24.92 -13.20
CA ASP A 113 -13.87 -23.63 -12.59
C ASP A 113 -14.53 -23.77 -11.20
N GLU A 114 -15.41 -24.74 -11.02
CA GLU A 114 -16.00 -25.09 -9.72
C GLU A 114 -14.90 -25.55 -8.74
N ALA A 115 -14.04 -26.47 -9.17
CA ALA A 115 -12.94 -26.95 -8.36
C ALA A 115 -11.95 -25.84 -7.98
N ARG A 116 -11.60 -24.93 -8.90
CA ARG A 116 -10.74 -23.76 -8.60
C ARG A 116 -11.37 -22.85 -7.55
N THR A 117 -12.66 -22.57 -7.69
CA THR A 117 -13.40 -21.73 -6.76
C THR A 117 -13.43 -22.35 -5.37
N GLU A 118 -13.69 -23.66 -5.30
CA GLU A 118 -13.68 -24.41 -4.04
C GLU A 118 -12.29 -24.38 -3.38
N VAL A 119 -11.22 -24.65 -4.14
CA VAL A 119 -9.83 -24.63 -3.64
C VAL A 119 -9.44 -23.26 -3.10
N LEU A 120 -9.73 -22.18 -3.85
CA LEU A 120 -9.44 -20.82 -3.39
C LEU A 120 -10.24 -20.45 -2.13
N THR A 121 -11.51 -20.85 -2.06
CA THR A 121 -12.36 -20.59 -0.89
C THR A 121 -11.78 -21.27 0.35
N LYS A 122 -11.44 -22.56 0.26
CA LYS A 122 -10.83 -23.31 1.37
C LYS A 122 -9.47 -22.73 1.78
N LEU A 123 -8.67 -22.28 0.82
CA LEU A 123 -7.40 -21.61 1.11
C LEU A 123 -7.62 -20.31 1.87
N GLU A 124 -8.61 -19.51 1.48
CA GLU A 124 -8.95 -18.26 2.15
C GLU A 124 -9.44 -18.50 3.58
N GLU A 125 -10.30 -19.50 3.79
CA GLU A 125 -10.76 -19.93 5.11
C GLU A 125 -9.60 -20.40 6.00
N TRP A 126 -8.69 -21.20 5.44
CA TRP A 126 -7.49 -21.65 6.14
C TRP A 126 -6.62 -20.46 6.57
N ILE A 127 -6.34 -19.52 5.66
CA ILE A 127 -5.56 -18.30 5.97
C ILE A 127 -6.23 -17.49 7.09
N LYS A 128 -7.55 -17.33 7.04
CA LYS A 128 -8.32 -16.63 8.09
C LYS A 128 -8.21 -17.36 9.43
N SER A 129 -8.31 -18.69 9.44
CA SER A 129 -8.15 -19.49 10.67
C SER A 129 -6.72 -19.45 11.21
N ALA A 130 -5.72 -19.38 10.33
CA ALA A 130 -4.30 -19.35 10.66
C ALA A 130 -3.79 -17.93 11.00
N SER A 131 -4.58 -16.91 10.72
CA SER A 131 -4.34 -15.50 11.09
C SER A 131 -5.16 -15.18 12.33
N PRO A 132 -4.69 -15.51 13.55
CA PRO A 132 -5.41 -15.11 14.76
C PRO A 132 -5.52 -13.58 14.75
N ASN A 133 -6.75 -13.09 14.96
CA ASN A 133 -7.07 -11.67 15.10
C ASN A 133 -5.93 -10.95 15.84
N THR A 134 -5.24 -10.06 15.12
CA THR A 134 -4.29 -9.12 15.72
C THR A 134 -5.04 -7.86 16.12
#